data_AF-A0A2T6NIR2-F1
#
_entry.id   AF-A0A2T6NIR2-F1
#
_cell.length_a   1.000
_cell.length_b   1.000
_cell.length_c   1.000
_cell.angle_alpha   90.00
_cell.angle_beta   90.00
_cell.angle_gamma   90.00
#
_symmetry.space_group_name_H-M   'P 1'
#
loop_
_entity.id
_entity.type
_entity.pdbx_description
1 polymer ?
#
loop_
_entity_poly.entity_id
_entity_poly.type
_entity_poly.pdbx_seq_one_letter_code
_entity_poly.pdbx_strand_id
1 'polypeptide(L)'
;MTGADQRREWFIGWDVGGWNCDKNKNSRDAIAILDANHEIVGTPWRGNLRECINSCSTSIEWIAALFDLCGSGVPPEAGPVTLAIDTRLGFSEAFIQLVTQSKAAASIEASNTNPYLFRRTEHYLFEQGLSPLSAIKDMIGSQATKGMHVLARFAPKIVECGVWSDGSNLTAIEAYPSACKRSETIQALHRPYPVLSHADCEDALTCALVASLFAEKRGALIPPEADVSPSEGWIWVPMDAFFQDALPSS
;
A
#
# COMPACT_ATOMS: atom_id res chain seq x y z
N MET A 1 -23.58 -32.43 3.70
CA MET A 1 -23.78 -31.49 2.58
C MET A 1 -22.39 -30.99 2.23
N THR A 2 -21.98 -31.26 1.00
CA THR A 2 -20.62 -31.07 0.48
C THR A 2 -20.23 -29.61 0.55
N GLY A 3 -19.14 -29.33 1.27
CA GLY A 3 -18.55 -28.00 1.38
C GLY A 3 -18.18 -27.49 0.00
N ALA A 4 -18.72 -26.31 -0.33
CA ALA A 4 -18.11 -25.51 -1.38
C ALA A 4 -16.70 -25.19 -0.92
N ASP A 5 -15.72 -25.55 -1.73
CA ASP A 5 -14.33 -25.16 -1.59
C ASP A 5 -14.27 -23.63 -1.74
N GLN A 6 -14.54 -22.92 -0.64
CA GLN A 6 -14.40 -21.47 -0.60
C GLN A 6 -12.94 -21.16 -0.82
N ARG A 7 -12.61 -20.53 -1.94
CA ARG A 7 -11.27 -19.98 -2.17
C ARG A 7 -10.91 -19.12 -0.96
N ARG A 8 -9.87 -19.54 -0.25
CA ARG A 8 -9.29 -18.77 0.82
C ARG A 8 -8.31 -17.80 0.18
N GLU A 9 -8.72 -16.54 0.11
CA GLU A 9 -7.89 -15.43 -0.33
C GLU A 9 -7.91 -14.39 0.78
N TRP A 10 -6.78 -13.71 0.97
CA TRP A 10 -6.60 -12.77 2.06
C TRP A 10 -6.13 -11.42 1.52
N PHE A 11 -6.76 -10.36 2.03
CA PHE A 11 -6.40 -8.99 1.70
C PHE A 11 -5.87 -8.30 2.94
N ILE A 12 -4.59 -7.93 2.90
CA ILE A 12 -3.92 -7.28 4.03
C ILE A 12 -3.68 -5.83 3.64
N GLY A 13 -4.05 -4.93 4.53
CA GLY A 13 -3.68 -3.53 4.44
C GLY A 13 -2.73 -3.15 5.56
N TRP A 14 -1.73 -2.35 5.23
CA TRP A 14 -0.71 -1.89 6.16
C TRP A 14 -0.53 -0.37 6.08
N ASP A 15 -0.90 0.34 7.14
CA ASP A 15 -0.44 1.73 7.37
C ASP A 15 0.93 1.71 8.05
N VAL A 16 1.93 2.33 7.42
CA VAL A 16 3.35 2.14 7.76
C VAL A 16 3.83 3.18 8.76
N GLY A 17 4.26 2.72 9.94
CA GLY A 17 4.99 3.53 10.90
C GLY A 17 6.50 3.54 10.63
N GLY A 18 7.22 4.53 11.19
CA GLY A 18 8.70 4.54 11.15
C GLY A 18 9.34 3.40 11.94
N TRP A 19 10.63 3.10 11.70
CA TRP A 19 11.37 1.99 12.34
C TRP A 19 11.31 1.96 13.89
N ASN A 20 11.22 3.13 14.52
CA ASN A 20 11.21 3.28 15.98
C ASN A 20 9.94 4.00 16.45
N CYS A 21 8.78 3.64 15.88
CA CYS A 21 7.49 4.26 16.20
C CYS A 21 6.88 3.83 17.55
N ASP A 22 7.61 3.07 18.38
CA ASP A 22 7.15 2.50 19.67
C ASP A 22 6.47 3.54 20.60
N LYS A 23 6.99 4.78 20.59
CA LYS A 23 6.51 5.88 21.42
C LYS A 23 5.79 6.99 20.62
N ASN A 24 5.65 6.82 19.31
CA ASN A 24 4.97 7.80 18.47
C ASN A 24 3.46 7.60 18.61
N LYS A 25 2.77 8.58 19.19
CA LYS A 25 1.32 8.51 19.38
C LYS A 25 0.58 8.71 18.05
N ASN A 26 1.17 9.46 17.12
CA ASN A 26 0.50 9.97 15.92
C ASN A 26 0.69 9.11 14.68
N SER A 27 1.71 8.24 14.66
CA SER A 27 1.99 7.37 13.51
C SER A 27 2.71 6.12 13.99
N ARG A 28 2.08 4.97 13.78
CA ARG A 28 2.55 3.63 14.12
C ARG A 28 2.23 2.69 12.97
N ASP A 29 2.78 1.48 13.02
CA ASP A 29 2.32 0.46 12.08
C ASP A 29 0.90 0.05 12.46
N ALA A 30 0.01 -0.09 11.49
CA ALA A 30 -1.30 -0.70 11.68
C ALA A 30 -1.62 -1.71 10.58
N ILE A 31 -2.31 -2.79 10.96
CA ILE A 31 -2.63 -3.92 10.08
C ILE A 31 -4.13 -4.20 10.16
N ALA A 32 -4.76 -4.34 8.99
CA ALA A 32 -6.10 -4.89 8.85
C ALA A 32 -6.05 -6.06 7.88
N ILE A 33 -6.80 -7.13 8.17
CA ILE A 33 -6.87 -8.34 7.35
C ILE A 33 -8.33 -8.60 7.03
N LEU A 34 -8.62 -8.83 5.76
CA LEU A 34 -9.94 -9.22 5.25
C LEU A 34 -9.87 -10.62 4.64
N ASP A 35 -10.95 -11.37 4.78
CA ASP A 35 -11.18 -12.61 4.03
C ASP A 35 -11.81 -12.34 2.65
N ALA A 36 -12.08 -13.41 1.91
CA ALA A 36 -12.72 -13.35 0.59
C ALA A 36 -14.18 -12.86 0.59
N ASN A 37 -14.83 -12.77 1.76
CA ASN A 37 -16.15 -12.16 1.94
C ASN A 37 -16.06 -10.70 2.41
N HIS A 38 -14.85 -10.15 2.45
CA HIS A 38 -14.53 -8.84 3.02
C HIS A 38 -14.89 -8.73 4.51
N GLU A 39 -14.87 -9.83 5.25
CA GLU A 39 -15.01 -9.79 6.71
C GLU A 39 -13.64 -9.55 7.37
N ILE A 40 -13.60 -8.73 8.43
CA ILE A 40 -12.37 -8.52 9.19
C ILE A 40 -11.98 -9.80 9.92
N VAL A 41 -10.74 -10.25 9.69
CA VAL A 41 -10.16 -11.42 10.32
C VAL A 41 -9.42 -10.99 11.59
N GLY A 42 -9.92 -11.42 12.74
CA GLY A 42 -9.37 -11.02 14.04
C GLY A 42 -9.72 -9.56 14.39
N THR A 43 -8.76 -8.83 14.95
CA THR A 43 -8.90 -7.40 15.29
C THR A 43 -7.79 -6.60 14.62
N PRO A 44 -8.07 -5.44 13.98
CA PRO A 44 -7.03 -4.60 13.43
C PRO A 44 -5.98 -4.25 14.49
N TRP A 45 -4.72 -4.50 14.14
CA TRP A 45 -3.61 -4.34 15.07
C TRP A 45 -2.92 -2.99 14.87
N ARG A 46 -2.37 -2.42 15.94
CA ARG A 46 -1.56 -1.20 15.88
C ARG A 46 -0.35 -1.29 16.81
N GLY A 47 0.84 -1.11 16.27
CA GLY A 47 2.08 -1.29 17.03
C GLY A 47 3.34 -0.86 16.30
N ASN A 48 4.43 -1.61 16.49
CA ASN A 48 5.66 -1.47 15.73
C ASN A 48 6.07 -2.84 15.18
N LEU A 49 6.15 -2.96 13.85
CA LEU A 49 6.46 -4.21 13.16
C LEU A 49 7.96 -4.52 13.15
N ARG A 50 8.84 -3.64 13.63
CA ARG A 50 10.31 -3.84 13.57
C ARG A 50 10.75 -5.21 14.10
N GLU A 51 10.26 -5.62 15.26
CA GLU A 51 10.65 -6.90 15.88
C GLU A 51 10.13 -8.09 15.07
N CYS A 52 8.86 -8.01 14.64
CA CYS A 52 8.23 -9.00 13.77
C CYS A 52 8.96 -9.17 12.43
N ILE A 53 9.32 -8.06 11.76
CA ILE A 53 10.10 -8.05 10.52
C ILE A 53 11.45 -8.73 10.73
N ASN A 54 12.12 -8.48 11.86
CA ASN A 54 13.42 -9.06 12.15
C ASN A 54 13.36 -10.57 12.43
N SER A 55 12.30 -11.06 13.08
CA SER A 55 12.16 -12.48 13.42
C SER A 55 11.77 -13.37 12.24
N CYS A 56 11.17 -12.82 11.18
CA CYS A 56 10.71 -13.60 10.04
C CYS A 56 11.80 -13.75 8.97
N SER A 57 12.05 -14.98 8.51
CA SER A 57 13.02 -15.28 7.45
C SER A 57 12.36 -15.51 6.08
N THR A 58 11.06 -15.83 6.06
CA THR A 58 10.30 -16.13 4.85
C THR A 58 9.02 -15.30 4.74
N SER A 59 8.46 -15.19 3.54
CA SER A 59 7.16 -14.53 3.31
C SER A 59 6.02 -15.22 4.06
N ILE A 60 6.05 -16.54 4.18
CA ILE A 60 5.06 -17.34 4.92
C ILE A 60 5.11 -17.00 6.42
N GLU A 61 6.31 -16.98 7.01
CA GLU A 61 6.48 -16.58 8.42
C GLU A 61 6.02 -15.14 8.66
N TRP A 62 6.34 -14.24 7.72
CA TRP A 62 5.90 -12.85 7.78
C TRP A 62 4.37 -12.75 7.79
N ILE A 63 3.68 -13.41 6.85
CA ILE A 63 2.22 -13.45 6.79
C ILE A 63 1.64 -14.04 8.07
N ALA A 64 2.16 -15.18 8.54
CA ALA A 64 1.72 -15.80 9.80
C ALA A 64 1.83 -14.85 10.98
N ALA A 65 2.94 -14.12 11.10
CA ALA A 65 3.13 -13.17 12.17
C ALA A 65 2.13 -11.99 12.10
N LEU A 66 1.73 -11.53 10.91
CA LEU A 66 0.67 -10.53 10.77
C LEU A 66 -0.70 -11.05 11.28
N PHE A 67 -1.04 -12.30 10.95
CA PHE A 67 -2.26 -12.95 11.45
C PHE A 67 -2.26 -13.12 12.96
N ASP A 68 -1.11 -13.45 13.55
CA ASP A 68 -0.93 -13.58 15.00
C ASP A 68 -1.08 -12.23 15.72
N LEU A 69 -0.54 -11.15 15.15
CA LEU A 69 -0.69 -9.79 15.71
C LEU A 69 -2.15 -9.33 15.75
N CYS A 70 -2.94 -9.70 14.73
CA CYS A 70 -4.38 -9.44 14.70
C CYS A 70 -5.20 -10.39 15.60
N GLY A 71 -4.57 -11.38 16.23
CA GLY A 71 -5.24 -12.35 17.10
C GLY A 71 -6.30 -13.17 16.37
N SER A 72 -6.09 -13.44 15.08
CA SER A 72 -7.10 -14.07 14.21
C SER A 72 -7.49 -15.47 14.67
N GLY A 73 -6.57 -16.24 15.26
CA GLY A 73 -6.75 -17.66 15.57
C GLY A 73 -6.93 -18.54 14.32
N VAL A 74 -6.84 -17.93 13.12
CA VAL A 74 -6.93 -18.58 11.83
C VAL A 74 -5.51 -18.68 11.30
N PRO A 75 -4.97 -19.90 11.11
CA PRO A 75 -3.69 -20.02 10.41
C PRO A 75 -3.89 -19.47 9.00
N PRO A 76 -2.95 -18.67 8.45
CA PRO A 76 -2.94 -18.39 7.03
C PRO A 76 -2.58 -19.69 6.32
N GLU A 77 -3.53 -20.60 6.19
CA GLU A 77 -3.44 -21.73 5.27
C GLU A 77 -3.23 -21.17 3.85
N ALA A 78 -2.59 -21.95 2.97
CA ALA A 78 -1.93 -21.57 1.70
C ALA A 78 -2.83 -20.94 0.61
N GLY A 79 -3.63 -19.95 0.97
CA GLY A 79 -4.35 -19.07 0.08
C GLY A 79 -3.46 -17.95 -0.45
N PRO A 80 -3.77 -17.41 -1.63
CA PRO A 80 -3.13 -16.17 -2.11
C PRO A 80 -3.35 -15.02 -1.12
N VAL A 81 -2.32 -14.19 -0.96
CA VAL A 81 -2.34 -12.98 -0.14
C VAL A 81 -2.01 -11.78 -1.01
N THR A 82 -2.88 -10.77 -0.99
CA THR A 82 -2.59 -9.45 -1.54
C THR A 82 -2.37 -8.46 -0.40
N LEU A 83 -1.16 -7.89 -0.32
CA LEU A 83 -0.75 -6.91 0.68
C LEU A 83 -0.65 -5.51 0.05
N ALA A 84 -1.53 -4.61 0.46
CA ALA A 84 -1.45 -3.19 0.11
C ALA A 84 -0.74 -2.41 1.21
N ILE A 85 0.28 -1.64 0.84
CA ILE A 85 1.17 -0.94 1.78
C ILE A 85 1.04 0.57 1.58
N ASP A 86 0.69 1.32 2.65
CA ASP A 86 0.68 2.78 2.66
C ASP A 86 2.05 3.34 3.01
N THR A 87 2.96 3.27 2.04
CA THR A 87 4.18 4.06 2.05
C THR A 87 4.80 4.09 0.66
N ARG A 88 5.78 4.97 0.44
CA ARG A 88 6.54 4.99 -0.81
C ARG A 88 7.37 3.72 -0.92
N LEU A 89 7.10 2.91 -1.95
CA LEU A 89 7.81 1.66 -2.23
C LEU A 89 8.91 1.82 -3.30
N GLY A 90 9.15 3.05 -3.76
CA GLY A 90 10.24 3.40 -4.66
C GLY A 90 10.59 4.88 -4.58
N PHE A 91 11.65 5.26 -5.28
CA PHE A 91 12.08 6.64 -5.46
C PHE A 91 12.08 6.99 -6.94
N SER A 92 12.12 8.28 -7.25
CA SER A 92 12.23 8.71 -8.65
C SER A 92 13.57 8.29 -9.25
N GLU A 93 13.54 7.99 -10.55
CA GLU A 93 14.71 7.56 -11.30
C GLU A 93 15.82 8.62 -11.24
N ALA A 94 15.47 9.90 -11.30
CA ALA A 94 16.44 10.99 -11.17
C ALA A 94 17.11 11.02 -9.78
N PHE A 95 16.37 10.73 -8.70
CA PHE A 95 16.96 10.62 -7.37
C PHE A 95 17.90 9.42 -7.27
N ILE A 96 17.48 8.27 -7.81
CA ILE A 96 18.32 7.05 -7.84
C ILE A 96 19.62 7.32 -8.61
N GLN A 97 19.54 7.95 -9.78
CA GLN A 97 20.71 8.33 -10.58
C GLN A 97 21.63 9.33 -9.86
N LEU A 98 21.06 10.29 -9.13
CA LEU A 98 21.84 11.23 -8.32
C LEU A 98 22.66 10.49 -7.25
N VAL A 99 22.03 9.62 -6.46
CA VAL A 99 22.69 8.99 -5.30
C VAL A 99 23.59 7.80 -5.67
N THR A 100 23.32 7.13 -6.79
CA THR A 100 24.10 5.95 -7.22
C THR A 100 25.16 6.27 -8.28
N GLN A 101 24.93 7.28 -9.12
CA GLN A 101 25.78 7.61 -10.27
C GLN A 101 26.32 9.05 -10.24
N SER A 102 25.96 9.85 -9.23
CA SER A 102 26.31 11.29 -9.16
C SER A 102 25.84 12.09 -10.39
N LYS A 103 24.75 11.63 -11.03
CA LYS A 103 24.19 12.29 -12.22
C LYS A 103 23.12 13.31 -11.81
N ALA A 104 23.38 14.58 -12.12
CA ALA A 104 22.44 15.66 -11.85
C ALA A 104 21.34 15.75 -12.93
N ALA A 105 20.11 16.06 -12.49
CA ALA A 105 19.03 16.52 -13.35
C ALA A 105 19.38 17.88 -13.97
N ALA A 106 18.79 18.17 -15.14
CA ALA A 106 19.10 19.35 -15.93
C ALA A 106 18.68 20.67 -15.24
N SER A 107 17.49 20.71 -14.64
CA SER A 107 17.01 21.87 -13.89
C SER A 107 16.14 21.45 -12.70
N ILE A 108 16.00 22.37 -11.75
CA ILE A 108 15.19 22.22 -10.53
C ILE A 108 14.28 23.45 -10.46
N GLU A 109 12.98 23.23 -10.61
CA GLU A 109 11.97 24.29 -10.68
C GLU A 109 11.10 24.29 -9.41
N ALA A 110 9.76 24.24 -9.58
CA ALA A 110 8.81 24.16 -8.49
C ALA A 110 8.89 22.82 -7.72
N SER A 111 8.36 22.80 -6.49
CA SER A 111 8.38 21.59 -5.65
C SER A 111 7.70 20.41 -6.34
N ASN A 112 6.51 20.61 -6.91
CA ASN A 112 5.70 19.55 -7.55
C ASN A 112 6.23 19.09 -8.90
N THR A 113 7.26 19.74 -9.45
CA THR A 113 7.96 19.33 -10.68
C THR A 113 9.42 18.95 -10.42
N ASN A 114 9.83 18.89 -9.15
CA ASN A 114 11.20 18.57 -8.79
C ASN A 114 11.46 17.07 -9.07
N PRO A 115 12.37 16.74 -9.99
CA PRO A 115 12.56 15.37 -10.46
C PRO A 115 13.10 14.43 -9.38
N TYR A 116 13.67 14.95 -8.30
CA TYR A 116 14.18 14.13 -7.19
C TYR A 116 13.12 13.80 -6.15
N LEU A 117 12.03 14.55 -6.07
CA LEU A 117 11.08 14.44 -4.96
C LEU A 117 9.94 13.47 -5.23
N PHE A 118 9.51 13.36 -6.49
CA PHE A 118 8.28 12.70 -6.89
C PHE A 118 8.54 11.78 -8.08
N ARG A 119 7.98 10.57 -8.05
CA ARG A 119 7.97 9.63 -9.17
C ARG A 119 6.89 10.02 -10.16
N ARG A 120 6.80 9.29 -11.28
CA ARG A 120 5.72 9.52 -12.25
C ARG A 120 4.32 9.36 -11.63
N THR A 121 4.12 8.39 -10.73
CA THR A 121 2.83 8.18 -10.06
C THR A 121 2.42 9.37 -9.19
N GLU A 122 3.33 10.03 -8.47
CA GLU A 122 2.96 11.24 -7.72
C GLU A 122 2.68 12.44 -8.64
N HIS A 123 3.43 12.61 -9.73
CA HIS A 123 3.11 13.63 -10.73
C HIS A 123 1.72 13.42 -11.33
N TYR A 124 1.34 12.17 -11.60
CA TYR A 124 -0.02 11.85 -12.02
C TYR A 124 -1.05 12.27 -10.97
N LEU A 125 -0.81 12.01 -9.68
CA LEU A 125 -1.72 12.46 -8.62
C LEU A 125 -1.80 14.00 -8.52
N PHE A 126 -0.72 14.73 -8.75
CA PHE A 126 -0.76 16.20 -8.87
C PHE A 126 -1.63 16.65 -10.04
N GLU A 127 -1.55 15.98 -11.20
CA GLU A 127 -2.40 16.26 -12.38
C GLU A 127 -3.89 16.05 -12.07
N GLN A 128 -4.22 15.15 -11.13
CA GLN A 128 -5.58 14.93 -10.63
C GLN A 128 -5.98 15.87 -9.45
N GLY A 129 -5.19 16.91 -9.18
CA GLY A 129 -5.48 17.91 -8.15
C GLY A 129 -5.19 17.45 -6.71
N LEU A 130 -4.46 16.36 -6.53
CA LEU A 130 -3.99 15.94 -5.20
C LEU A 130 -2.62 16.54 -4.87
N SER A 131 -2.22 16.39 -3.61
CA SER A 131 -0.90 16.80 -3.12
C SER A 131 -0.23 15.62 -2.39
N PRO A 132 0.31 14.64 -3.13
CA PRO A 132 1.02 13.51 -2.54
C PRO A 132 2.25 13.95 -1.76
N LEU A 133 2.60 13.19 -0.71
CA LEU A 133 3.83 13.40 0.06
C LEU A 133 5.06 12.78 -0.65
N SER A 134 6.22 13.40 -0.48
CA SER A 134 7.53 12.90 -0.91
C SER A 134 8.30 12.32 0.28
N ALA A 135 8.93 11.16 0.08
CA ALA A 135 9.80 10.56 1.09
C ALA A 135 10.96 11.46 1.54
N ILE A 136 11.44 12.33 0.64
CA ILE A 136 12.58 13.22 0.89
C ILE A 136 12.11 14.53 1.52
N LYS A 137 11.15 15.20 0.87
CA LYS A 137 10.69 16.53 1.30
C LYS A 137 9.92 16.49 2.61
N ASP A 138 9.02 15.51 2.76
CA ASP A 138 8.10 15.43 3.89
C ASP A 138 8.65 14.56 5.02
N MET A 139 9.93 14.20 4.94
CA MET A 139 10.68 13.47 5.98
C MET A 139 10.09 12.10 6.36
N ILE A 140 9.36 11.46 5.43
CA ILE A 140 8.77 10.12 5.62
C ILE A 140 9.68 8.98 5.12
N GLY A 141 10.99 9.23 5.02
CA GLY A 141 11.98 8.23 4.60
C GLY A 141 12.08 7.02 5.54
N SER A 142 11.71 7.15 6.82
CA SER A 142 11.68 6.03 7.76
C SER A 142 10.60 5.01 7.39
N GLN A 143 9.41 5.49 7.01
CA GLN A 143 8.29 4.67 6.55
C GLN A 143 8.64 4.02 5.21
N ALA A 144 9.12 4.84 4.26
CA ALA A 144 9.47 4.37 2.92
C ALA A 144 10.50 3.23 2.96
N THR A 145 11.59 3.43 3.71
CA THR A 145 12.62 2.39 3.85
C THR A 145 12.12 1.14 4.57
N LYS A 146 11.14 1.24 5.49
CA LYS A 146 10.52 0.06 6.11
C LYS A 146 9.69 -0.74 5.12
N GLY A 147 8.82 -0.09 4.34
CA GLY A 147 8.04 -0.76 3.30
C GLY A 147 8.94 -1.41 2.24
N MET A 148 9.92 -0.67 1.72
CA MET A 148 10.90 -1.18 0.76
C MET A 148 11.72 -2.36 1.31
N HIS A 149 12.07 -2.34 2.61
CA HIS A 149 12.78 -3.45 3.25
C HIS A 149 11.91 -4.72 3.31
N VAL A 150 10.62 -4.58 3.65
CA VAL A 150 9.66 -5.69 3.65
C VAL A 150 9.52 -6.29 2.24
N LEU A 151 9.42 -5.44 1.20
CA LEU A 151 9.42 -5.93 -0.18
C LEU A 151 10.70 -6.70 -0.51
N ALA A 152 11.87 -6.14 -0.21
CA ALA A 152 13.14 -6.78 -0.52
C ALA A 152 13.34 -8.13 0.20
N ARG A 153 12.77 -8.30 1.40
CA ARG A 153 12.84 -9.57 2.14
C ARG A 153 11.78 -10.58 1.73
N PHE A 154 10.55 -10.14 1.55
CA PHE A 154 9.39 -11.03 1.50
C PHE A 154 8.65 -11.02 0.16
N ALA A 155 8.87 -10.03 -0.71
CA ALA A 155 8.30 -9.97 -2.06
C ALA A 155 9.30 -9.37 -3.08
N PRO A 156 10.49 -9.96 -3.26
CA PRO A 156 11.60 -9.30 -3.97
C PRO A 156 11.42 -9.23 -5.50
N LYS A 157 10.46 -9.98 -6.08
CA LYS A 157 10.28 -10.04 -7.54
C LYS A 157 9.34 -8.94 -7.97
N ILE A 158 9.81 -8.05 -8.85
CA ILE A 158 8.95 -7.12 -9.56
C ILE A 158 8.24 -7.91 -10.66
N VAL A 159 6.92 -8.07 -10.57
CA VAL A 159 6.10 -8.76 -11.57
C VAL A 159 5.76 -7.80 -12.71
N GLU A 160 5.45 -6.56 -12.35
CA GLU A 160 5.16 -5.44 -13.24
C GLU A 160 5.28 -4.12 -12.44
N CYS A 161 5.12 -2.97 -13.10
CA CYS A 161 5.22 -1.69 -12.43
C CYS A 161 4.20 -1.57 -11.28
N GLY A 162 4.70 -1.38 -10.06
CA GLY A 162 3.89 -1.28 -8.84
C GLY A 162 3.33 -2.60 -8.31
N VAL A 163 3.83 -3.74 -8.77
CA VAL A 163 3.43 -5.06 -8.27
C VAL A 163 4.66 -5.91 -7.97
N TRP A 164 4.75 -6.33 -6.71
CA TRP A 164 5.83 -7.15 -6.18
C TRP A 164 5.31 -8.51 -5.73
N SER A 165 6.16 -9.53 -5.73
CA SER A 165 5.77 -10.87 -5.31
C SER A 165 6.95 -11.70 -4.80
N ASP A 166 6.67 -12.75 -4.01
CA ASP A 166 7.62 -13.84 -3.76
C ASP A 166 7.66 -14.87 -4.91
N GLY A 167 6.74 -14.75 -5.88
CA GLY A 167 6.53 -15.69 -6.98
C GLY A 167 5.80 -16.96 -6.57
N SER A 168 5.09 -16.92 -5.45
CA SER A 168 4.22 -17.96 -4.92
C SER A 168 2.92 -17.35 -4.40
N ASN A 169 2.78 -17.15 -3.09
CA ASN A 169 1.51 -16.79 -2.45
C ASN A 169 1.37 -15.30 -2.14
N LEU A 170 2.46 -14.54 -2.04
CA LEU A 170 2.41 -13.12 -1.69
C LEU A 170 2.47 -12.24 -2.94
N THR A 171 1.47 -11.38 -3.09
CA THR A 171 1.50 -10.21 -3.97
C THR A 171 1.47 -8.96 -3.10
N ALA A 172 2.34 -7.99 -3.36
CA ALA A 172 2.36 -6.71 -2.68
C ALA A 172 2.19 -5.55 -3.66
N ILE A 173 1.46 -4.52 -3.25
CA ILE A 173 1.19 -3.31 -4.01
C ILE A 173 1.33 -2.07 -3.12
N GLU A 174 1.63 -0.92 -3.72
CA GLU A 174 1.55 0.37 -3.02
C GLU A 174 0.11 0.89 -3.07
N ALA A 175 -0.41 1.33 -1.93
CA ALA A 175 -1.70 2.00 -1.80
C ALA A 175 -1.49 3.40 -1.22
N TYR A 176 -2.51 4.26 -1.34
CA TYR A 176 -2.50 5.60 -0.75
C TYR A 176 -3.91 5.97 -0.26
N PRO A 177 -4.27 5.61 0.99
CA PRO A 177 -5.61 5.81 1.56
C PRO A 177 -6.15 7.22 1.41
N SER A 178 -5.29 8.23 1.55
CA SER A 178 -5.70 9.64 1.38
C SER A 178 -6.24 9.96 -0.01
N ALA A 179 -5.74 9.33 -1.08
CA ALA A 179 -6.29 9.47 -2.42
C ALA A 179 -7.61 8.71 -2.61
N CYS A 180 -7.91 7.74 -1.75
CA CYS A 180 -9.12 6.91 -1.84
C CYS A 180 -10.34 7.57 -1.18
N LYS A 181 -10.17 8.63 -0.37
CA LYS A 181 -11.24 9.26 0.42
C LYS A 181 -12.44 9.75 -0.41
N ARG A 182 -12.22 10.13 -1.68
CA ARG A 182 -13.27 10.58 -2.60
C ARG A 182 -13.89 9.47 -3.45
N SER A 183 -13.35 8.26 -3.41
CA SER A 183 -13.86 7.12 -4.19
C SER A 183 -15.19 6.62 -3.59
N GLU A 184 -16.26 6.69 -4.38
CA GLU A 184 -17.55 6.10 -4.00
C GLU A 184 -17.44 4.58 -3.83
N THR A 185 -16.61 3.93 -4.64
CA THR A 185 -16.32 2.49 -4.55
C THR A 185 -15.73 2.14 -3.19
N ILE A 186 -14.67 2.83 -2.75
CA ILE A 186 -14.07 2.58 -1.43
C ILE A 186 -15.03 2.94 -0.30
N GLN A 187 -15.77 4.05 -0.42
CA GLN A 187 -16.77 4.41 0.60
C GLN A 187 -17.88 3.37 0.73
N ALA A 188 -18.34 2.78 -0.39
CA ALA A 188 -19.33 1.72 -0.39
C ALA A 188 -18.81 0.43 0.24
N LEU A 189 -17.57 0.06 -0.05
CA LEU A 189 -16.88 -1.08 0.56
C LEU A 189 -16.60 -0.86 2.05
N HIS A 190 -16.31 0.37 2.47
CA HIS A 190 -16.00 0.70 3.85
C HIS A 190 -17.25 0.79 4.75
N ARG A 191 -18.40 1.18 4.20
CA ARG A 191 -19.67 1.38 4.93
C ARG A 191 -20.10 0.24 5.89
N PRO A 192 -19.89 -1.06 5.59
CA PRO A 192 -20.30 -2.13 6.49
C PRO A 192 -19.47 -2.22 7.79
N TYR A 193 -18.27 -1.63 7.83
CA TYR A 193 -17.39 -1.73 8.99
C TYR A 193 -17.73 -0.67 10.05
N PRO A 194 -17.56 -1.00 11.34
CA PRO A 194 -17.60 0.00 12.39
C PRO A 194 -16.41 0.95 12.27
N VAL A 195 -16.58 2.17 12.78
CA VAL A 195 -15.45 3.10 12.96
C VAL A 195 -14.44 2.47 13.91
N LEU A 196 -13.19 2.41 13.46
CA LEU A 196 -12.07 1.87 14.20
C LEU A 196 -11.49 2.90 15.16
N SER A 197 -10.81 2.41 16.19
CA SER A 197 -10.37 3.25 17.32
C SER A 197 -9.28 4.27 16.97
N HIS A 198 -8.60 4.14 15.84
CA HIS A 198 -7.47 4.99 15.45
C HIS A 198 -7.40 5.17 13.93
N ALA A 199 -6.95 6.35 13.48
CA ALA A 199 -6.76 6.69 12.08
C ALA A 199 -5.85 5.70 11.34
N ASP A 200 -4.70 5.33 11.93
CA ASP A 200 -3.82 4.30 11.36
C ASP A 200 -4.56 2.97 11.03
N CYS A 201 -5.51 2.54 11.88
CA CYS A 201 -6.30 1.34 11.60
C CYS A 201 -7.30 1.56 10.46
N GLU A 202 -7.85 2.77 10.32
CA GLU A 202 -8.75 3.13 9.21
C GLU A 202 -8.00 3.18 7.87
N ASP A 203 -6.80 3.74 7.87
CA ASP A 203 -5.93 3.78 6.71
C ASP A 203 -5.47 2.36 6.32
N ALA A 204 -5.14 1.51 7.31
CA ALA A 204 -4.86 0.08 7.09
C ALA A 204 -6.09 -0.68 6.53
N LEU A 205 -7.30 -0.45 7.03
CA LEU A 205 -8.51 -1.05 6.47
C LEU A 205 -8.75 -0.58 5.03
N THR A 206 -8.54 0.70 4.75
CA THR A 206 -8.63 1.26 3.39
C THR A 206 -7.63 0.58 2.45
N CYS A 207 -6.38 0.36 2.90
CA CYS A 207 -5.41 -0.43 2.14
C CYS A 207 -5.91 -1.85 1.87
N ALA A 208 -6.49 -2.54 2.86
CA ALA A 208 -7.00 -3.90 2.67
C ALA A 208 -8.12 -3.95 1.61
N LEU A 209 -8.97 -2.92 1.55
CA LEU A 209 -9.98 -2.76 0.50
C LEU A 209 -9.38 -2.46 -0.88
N VAL A 210 -8.27 -1.71 -0.94
CA VAL A 210 -7.52 -1.53 -2.20
C VAL A 210 -6.90 -2.86 -2.64
N ALA A 211 -6.37 -3.67 -1.72
CA ALA A 211 -5.88 -5.01 -2.01
C ALA A 211 -6.98 -5.93 -2.56
N SER A 212 -8.19 -5.91 -1.99
CA SER A 212 -9.31 -6.71 -2.52
C SER A 212 -9.75 -6.23 -3.90
N LEU A 213 -9.86 -4.91 -4.12
CA LEU A 213 -10.13 -4.35 -5.44
C LEU A 213 -9.06 -4.74 -6.46
N PHE A 214 -7.79 -4.74 -6.07
CA PHE A 214 -6.70 -5.12 -6.96
C PHE A 214 -6.83 -6.59 -7.40
N ALA A 215 -7.11 -7.49 -6.46
CA ALA A 215 -7.24 -8.91 -6.75
C ALA A 215 -8.51 -9.27 -7.55
N GLU A 216 -9.65 -8.69 -7.17
CA GLU A 216 -10.97 -9.10 -7.68
C GLU A 216 -11.44 -8.27 -8.88
N LYS A 217 -11.07 -6.99 -8.90
CA LYS A 217 -11.59 -6.02 -9.86
C LYS A 217 -10.52 -4.99 -10.24
N ARG A 218 -9.34 -5.47 -10.63
CA ARG A 218 -8.18 -4.61 -10.94
C ARG A 218 -8.48 -3.45 -11.87
N GLY A 219 -9.38 -3.64 -12.84
CA GLY A 219 -9.83 -2.60 -13.77
C GLY A 219 -10.61 -1.45 -13.11
N ALA A 220 -10.92 -1.51 -11.82
CA ALA A 220 -11.46 -0.39 -11.03
C ALA A 220 -10.35 0.53 -10.48
N LEU A 221 -9.08 0.12 -10.58
CA LEU A 221 -7.90 0.87 -10.16
C LEU A 221 -7.16 1.42 -11.38
N ILE A 222 -6.47 2.54 -11.20
CA ILE A 222 -5.71 3.19 -12.27
C ILE A 222 -4.42 2.41 -12.49
N PRO A 223 -4.18 1.86 -13.70
CA PRO A 223 -2.96 1.16 -14.00
C PRO A 223 -1.78 2.13 -14.20
N PRO A 224 -0.53 1.65 -14.05
CA PRO A 224 0.66 2.41 -14.44
C PRO A 224 0.60 2.83 -15.91
N GLU A 225 1.14 4.01 -16.21
CA GLU A 225 1.41 4.41 -17.59
C GLU A 225 2.50 3.52 -18.22
N ALA A 226 2.42 3.31 -19.53
CA ALA A 226 3.22 2.30 -20.23
C ALA A 226 4.74 2.58 -20.24
N ASP A 227 5.14 3.83 -20.01
CA ASP A 227 6.53 4.30 -20.02
C ASP A 227 7.13 4.47 -18.62
N VAL A 228 6.38 4.18 -17.55
CA VAL A 228 6.89 4.25 -16.18
C VAL A 228 7.89 3.12 -15.95
N SER A 229 9.09 3.49 -15.48
CA SER A 229 10.07 2.49 -15.07
C SER A 229 9.51 1.63 -13.93
N PRO A 230 9.56 0.28 -14.04
CA PRO A 230 9.14 -0.60 -12.94
C PRO A 230 9.91 -0.36 -11.63
N SER A 231 11.11 0.24 -11.68
CA SER A 231 11.90 0.60 -10.51
C SER A 231 11.29 1.72 -9.66
N GLU A 232 10.48 2.60 -10.27
CA GLU A 232 9.77 3.64 -9.53
C GLU A 232 8.59 3.06 -8.75
N GLY A 233 7.93 2.04 -9.30
CA GLY A 233 6.69 1.50 -8.76
C GLY A 233 5.47 2.36 -9.11
N TRP A 234 4.31 2.01 -8.54
CA TRP A 234 3.04 2.68 -8.83
C TRP A 234 2.09 2.60 -7.65
N ILE A 235 1.38 3.70 -7.38
CA ILE A 235 0.31 3.75 -6.37
C ILE A 235 -0.99 3.32 -7.02
N TRP A 236 -1.59 2.25 -6.51
CA TRP A 236 -2.90 1.80 -6.97
C TRP A 236 -4.00 2.60 -6.26
N VAL A 237 -4.77 3.37 -7.05
CA VAL A 237 -5.87 4.22 -6.57
C VAL A 237 -7.14 3.92 -7.38
N PRO A 238 -8.34 3.92 -6.77
CA PRO A 238 -9.60 3.78 -7.50
C PRO A 238 -9.78 4.85 -8.59
N MET A 239 -10.25 4.45 -9.76
CA MET A 239 -10.48 5.37 -10.88
C MET A 239 -11.52 6.45 -10.55
N ASP A 240 -12.54 6.10 -9.76
CA ASP A 240 -13.60 7.02 -9.34
C ASP A 240 -13.18 8.02 -8.26
N ALA A 241 -11.93 7.97 -7.77
CA ALA A 241 -11.40 8.98 -6.86
C ALA A 241 -11.19 10.37 -7.52
N PHE A 242 -11.25 10.42 -8.86
CA PHE A 242 -10.96 11.61 -9.66
C PHE A 242 -12.11 12.09 -10.55
N PHE A 243 -13.18 11.30 -10.68
CA PHE A 243 -14.33 11.64 -11.54
C PHE A 243 -15.39 12.44 -10.79
N GLN A 244 -15.13 13.71 -10.46
CA GLN A 244 -16.19 14.65 -10.11
C GLN A 244 -15.85 16.06 -10.65
N ASP A 245 -16.16 16.29 -11.93
CA ASP A 245 -16.47 17.59 -12.53
C ASP A 245 -17.07 17.42 -13.95
N ALA A 246 -18.05 16.52 -14.09
CA ALA A 246 -18.83 16.38 -15.32
C ALA A 246 -20.32 16.19 -15.02
N LEU A 247 -20.87 17.04 -14.16
CA LEU A 247 -22.30 17.33 -14.20
C LEU A 247 -22.45 18.80 -14.59
N PRO A 248 -22.95 19.12 -15.80
CA PRO A 248 -23.29 20.50 -16.12
C PRO A 248 -24.37 20.94 -15.13
N SER A 249 -24.10 22.05 -14.44
CA SER A 249 -25.11 22.77 -13.67
C SER A 249 -26.31 23.07 -14.58
N SER A 250 -27.44 22.45 -14.29
CA SER A 250 -28.75 22.73 -14.89
C SER A 250 -29.24 24.13 -14.50
#